data_AF-A0A1Y1WZR5-F1
#
_entry.id   AF-A0A1Y1WZR5-F1
#
_cell.length_a   1.000
_cell.length_b   1.000
_cell.length_c   1.000
_cell.angle_alpha   90.00
_cell.angle_beta   90.00
_cell.angle_gamma   90.00
#
_symmetry.space_group_name_H-M   'P 1'
#
loop_
_entity.id
_entity.type
_entity.pdbx_description
1 polymer ?
#
loop_
_entity_poly.entity_id
_entity_poly.type
_entity_poly.pdbx_seq_one_letter_code
_entity_poly.pdbx_strand_id
1 'polypeptide(L)'
;MKKLFNREKQIEKNKLEIEKCYFNKYNNINEIYENDYNMREQCVSLSRFSNYFKKLSQYTHFRTIATINYVDNFLNNTSCIVSAVEFDKNDDFFASAGVLKKIRIYDFNQVIVNYRDLYQNTYEDYEDIENKVDKIIYQENNHHSNRRKGKEHSSEVFDESSTMTQNNNISIYNNNNNNNNNNNNSNSNSSLLSNLSYMTSLPNKIPLTSILLNPEFSTNNNYNSNSINSSHYLSSDSDSSDLSDYNDYITRYPIQEMTCNSKISCLSYSTQKQRNLLSSDYEGIITLWDAERGEAITNFNEHEKRAWCVDYCTINPTQFASGSDDSSVKIWNENVPYSTLTIDSKANICSVAFNPYNEYEIAFGSADHNIYYYDIRNANKAWECIKGHKKAISYVKFRNRYEFVSASTDNTLKLWSINPYSLADLPKNDLIVNQNNIEKVQLVRTFSGHLNERNFAGLSINSDGDFILCGSETNEIYTYFIESEKPIIVQNFGNIEDNVTGSERDYCDTNHFISSLSWRKKSSNILIAANSEGRVKVYELV
;
A
#
# COMPACT_ATOMS: atom_id res chain seq x y z
N MET A 1 -14.60 -28.56 -0.96
CA MET A 1 -14.48 -29.17 0.38
C MET A 1 -13.33 -28.60 1.21
N LYS A 2 -12.04 -28.73 0.85
CA LYS A 2 -10.89 -28.22 1.67
C LYS A 2 -11.09 -26.82 2.31
N LYS A 3 -11.59 -25.80 1.56
CA LYS A 3 -11.89 -24.45 2.11
C LYS A 3 -12.95 -24.41 3.22
N LEU A 4 -13.98 -25.27 3.16
CA LEU A 4 -15.03 -25.34 4.19
C LEU A 4 -14.49 -26.00 5.46
N PHE A 5 -13.76 -27.10 5.32
CA PHE A 5 -13.10 -27.79 6.43
C PHE A 5 -12.10 -26.88 7.18
N ASN A 6 -11.33 -26.07 6.46
CA ASN A 6 -10.43 -25.10 7.07
C ASN A 6 -11.19 -23.98 7.81
N ARG A 7 -12.36 -23.53 7.30
CA ARG A 7 -13.25 -22.60 8.01
C ARG A 7 -13.82 -23.23 9.28
N GLU A 8 -14.31 -24.46 9.22
CA GLU A 8 -14.84 -25.19 10.38
C GLU A 8 -13.78 -25.33 11.48
N LYS A 9 -12.57 -25.77 11.14
CA LYS A 9 -11.44 -25.92 12.09
C LYS A 9 -11.03 -24.58 12.72
N GLN A 10 -11.05 -23.48 11.95
CA GLN A 10 -10.72 -22.14 12.46
C GLN A 10 -11.85 -21.57 13.35
N ILE A 11 -13.12 -21.82 13.01
CA ILE A 11 -14.27 -21.49 13.86
C ILE A 11 -14.21 -22.29 15.16
N GLU A 12 -13.87 -23.59 15.10
CA GLU A 12 -13.71 -24.44 16.28
C GLU A 12 -12.56 -23.97 17.19
N LYS A 13 -11.39 -23.66 16.61
CA LYS A 13 -10.24 -23.07 17.33
C LYS A 13 -10.61 -21.77 18.04
N ASN A 14 -11.39 -20.91 17.39
CA ASN A 14 -11.78 -19.61 17.92
C ASN A 14 -13.09 -19.67 18.73
N LYS A 15 -13.78 -20.81 18.79
CA LYS A 15 -15.11 -20.98 19.38
C LYS A 15 -15.18 -20.44 20.80
N LEU A 16 -14.20 -20.79 21.64
CA LEU A 16 -14.15 -20.37 23.04
C LEU A 16 -14.07 -18.83 23.17
N GLU A 17 -13.32 -18.16 22.31
CA GLU A 17 -13.18 -16.69 22.35
C GLU A 17 -14.43 -16.01 21.76
N ILE A 18 -15.02 -16.56 20.69
CA ILE A 18 -16.33 -16.11 20.15
C ILE A 18 -17.44 -16.24 21.20
N GLU A 19 -17.45 -17.36 21.92
CA GLU A 19 -18.41 -17.69 22.98
C GLU A 19 -18.26 -16.76 24.19
N LYS A 20 -17.02 -16.49 24.64
CA LYS A 20 -16.76 -15.43 25.63
C LYS A 20 -17.18 -14.04 25.15
N CYS A 21 -16.90 -13.68 23.90
CA CYS A 21 -17.32 -12.38 23.34
C CYS A 21 -18.84 -12.24 23.36
N TYR A 22 -19.57 -13.31 23.02
CA TYR A 22 -21.03 -13.36 23.10
C TYR A 22 -21.51 -13.21 24.55
N PHE A 23 -21.03 -14.06 25.47
CA PHE A 23 -21.53 -14.10 26.84
C PHE A 23 -21.10 -12.89 27.69
N ASN A 24 -19.90 -12.35 27.53
CA ASN A 24 -19.52 -11.10 28.18
C ASN A 24 -20.48 -9.97 27.77
N LYS A 25 -20.81 -9.88 26.47
CA LYS A 25 -21.75 -8.87 25.98
C LYS A 25 -23.20 -9.12 26.42
N TYR A 26 -23.64 -10.39 26.43
CA TYR A 26 -24.97 -10.78 26.90
C TYR A 26 -25.16 -10.51 28.41
N ASN A 27 -24.13 -10.79 29.22
CA ASN A 27 -24.15 -10.53 30.66
C ASN A 27 -24.16 -9.03 30.95
N ASN A 28 -23.30 -8.24 30.31
CA ASN A 28 -23.34 -6.78 30.41
C ASN A 28 -24.74 -6.22 30.08
N ILE A 29 -25.43 -6.75 29.06
CA ILE A 29 -26.79 -6.30 28.72
C ILE A 29 -27.82 -6.70 29.80
N ASN A 30 -27.72 -7.89 30.39
CA ASN A 30 -28.66 -8.33 31.41
C ASN A 30 -28.46 -7.61 32.76
N GLU A 31 -27.22 -7.31 33.15
CA GLU A 31 -26.92 -6.50 34.34
C GLU A 31 -27.44 -5.05 34.21
N ILE A 32 -27.67 -4.56 32.99
CA ILE A 32 -28.24 -3.23 32.73
C ILE A 32 -29.77 -3.23 32.85
N TYR A 33 -30.44 -4.35 32.56
CA TYR A 33 -31.89 -4.41 32.37
C TYR A 33 -32.60 -5.45 33.25
N GLU A 34 -32.37 -5.43 34.57
CA GLU A 34 -33.24 -6.18 35.50
C GLU A 34 -34.71 -5.70 35.51
N ASN A 35 -35.04 -4.52 34.94
CA ASN A 35 -36.38 -3.92 35.07
C ASN A 35 -37.02 -3.35 33.79
N ASP A 36 -36.41 -3.46 32.60
CA ASP A 36 -37.06 -2.99 31.35
C ASP A 36 -36.81 -3.94 30.16
N TYR A 37 -37.86 -4.64 29.72
CA TYR A 37 -37.84 -5.61 28.62
C TYR A 37 -37.76 -4.94 27.23
N ASN A 38 -36.64 -4.26 26.95
CA ASN A 38 -36.44 -3.56 25.67
C ASN A 38 -35.90 -4.50 24.57
N MET A 39 -36.81 -5.27 23.96
CA MET A 39 -36.56 -6.18 22.82
C MET A 39 -35.70 -5.56 21.69
N ARG A 40 -35.74 -4.24 21.51
CA ARG A 40 -34.96 -3.53 20.47
C ARG A 40 -33.44 -3.61 20.70
N GLU A 41 -32.97 -3.55 21.95
CA GLU A 41 -31.52 -3.57 22.22
C GLU A 41 -30.94 -4.98 22.10
N GLN A 42 -31.70 -6.02 22.48
CA GLN A 42 -31.33 -7.42 22.19
C GLN A 42 -31.23 -7.70 20.69
N CYS A 43 -32.09 -7.12 19.84
CA CYS A 43 -31.94 -7.23 18.38
C CYS A 43 -30.66 -6.54 17.85
N VAL A 44 -30.28 -5.38 18.41
CA VAL A 44 -29.05 -4.67 18.02
C VAL A 44 -27.80 -5.46 18.45
N SER A 45 -27.78 -6.03 19.66
CA SER A 45 -26.64 -6.85 20.11
C SER A 45 -26.50 -8.14 19.30
N LEU A 46 -27.60 -8.84 18.98
CA LEU A 46 -27.58 -10.08 18.20
C LEU A 46 -27.16 -9.84 16.73
N SER A 47 -27.63 -8.76 16.11
CA SER A 47 -27.23 -8.37 14.76
C SER A 47 -25.76 -7.93 14.69
N ARG A 48 -25.27 -7.22 15.71
CA ARG A 48 -23.84 -6.88 15.85
C ARG A 48 -22.97 -8.13 16.04
N PHE A 49 -23.38 -9.06 16.89
CA PHE A 49 -22.70 -10.34 17.07
C PHE A 49 -22.67 -11.16 15.77
N SER A 50 -23.79 -11.22 15.04
CA SER A 50 -23.87 -11.88 13.73
C SER A 50 -22.89 -11.26 12.72
N ASN A 51 -22.77 -9.92 12.71
CA ASN A 51 -21.78 -9.23 11.87
C ASN A 51 -20.33 -9.55 12.27
N TYR A 52 -20.03 -9.57 13.58
CA TYR A 52 -18.70 -9.97 14.07
C TYR A 52 -18.36 -11.42 13.74
N PHE A 53 -19.29 -12.35 13.94
CA PHE A 53 -19.11 -13.75 13.58
C PHE A 53 -18.90 -13.91 12.06
N LYS A 54 -19.64 -13.16 11.25
CA LYS A 54 -19.45 -13.11 9.79
C LYS A 54 -18.04 -12.61 9.42
N LYS A 55 -17.55 -11.53 10.03
CA LYS A 55 -16.20 -11.01 9.76
C LYS A 55 -15.10 -11.97 10.23
N LEU A 56 -15.23 -12.56 11.41
CA LEU A 56 -14.25 -13.50 11.97
C LEU A 56 -14.21 -14.83 11.20
N SER A 57 -15.33 -15.30 10.65
CA SER A 57 -15.39 -16.48 9.77
C SER A 57 -15.09 -16.18 8.29
N GLN A 58 -14.98 -14.91 7.90
CA GLN A 58 -14.67 -14.50 6.54
C GLN A 58 -13.25 -14.92 6.14
N TYR A 59 -12.28 -14.71 7.02
CA TYR A 59 -10.86 -14.95 6.75
C TYR A 59 -10.31 -16.10 7.57
N THR A 60 -9.43 -16.90 6.98
CA THR A 60 -8.87 -18.10 7.60
C THR A 60 -7.36 -18.08 7.69
N HIS A 61 -6.68 -17.68 6.62
CA HIS A 61 -5.23 -17.71 6.46
C HIS A 61 -4.80 -16.55 5.56
N PHE A 62 -3.50 -16.27 5.53
CA PHE A 62 -2.92 -15.40 4.51
C PHE A 62 -2.53 -16.20 3.26
N ARG A 63 -2.65 -15.52 2.12
CA ARG A 63 -2.09 -15.90 0.82
C ARG A 63 -1.04 -14.86 0.45
N THR A 64 0.22 -15.27 0.31
CA THR A 64 1.24 -14.41 -0.31
C THR A 64 0.85 -14.17 -1.76
N ILE A 65 0.73 -12.91 -2.17
CA ILE A 65 0.50 -12.52 -3.56
C ILE A 65 1.85 -12.27 -4.24
N ALA A 66 2.73 -11.52 -3.57
CA ALA A 66 3.98 -11.05 -4.13
C ALA A 66 5.05 -10.91 -3.04
N THR A 67 6.31 -11.17 -3.42
CA THR A 67 7.50 -10.92 -2.61
C THR A 67 8.43 -9.99 -3.37
N ILE A 68 9.00 -9.01 -2.65
CA ILE A 68 9.90 -7.98 -3.17
C ILE A 68 11.12 -7.93 -2.26
N ASN A 69 12.30 -8.01 -2.85
CA ASN A 69 13.55 -7.79 -2.15
C ASN A 69 13.92 -6.30 -2.22
N TYR A 70 14.02 -5.65 -1.06
CA TYR A 70 14.47 -4.27 -0.90
C TYR A 70 16.01 -4.13 -1.02
N VAL A 71 16.72 -5.23 -1.29
CA VAL A 71 18.18 -5.27 -1.49
C VAL A 71 18.48 -5.78 -2.90
N ASP A 72 19.18 -4.96 -3.69
CA ASP A 72 19.53 -5.31 -5.07
C ASP A 72 20.79 -6.19 -5.14
N ASN A 73 21.64 -6.14 -4.11
CA ASN A 73 22.91 -6.87 -4.01
C ASN A 73 23.13 -7.38 -2.58
N PHE A 74 22.99 -8.69 -2.36
CA PHE A 74 23.18 -9.37 -1.06
C PHE A 74 24.65 -9.45 -0.58
N LEU A 75 25.60 -8.85 -1.30
CA LEU A 75 27.04 -9.06 -1.11
C LEU A 75 27.66 -8.32 0.09
N ASN A 76 26.90 -7.46 0.77
CA ASN A 76 27.37 -6.69 1.93
C ASN A 76 26.58 -7.04 3.20
N ASN A 77 27.28 -7.29 4.31
CA ASN A 77 26.72 -7.50 5.66
C ASN A 77 26.11 -6.24 6.29
N THR A 78 25.54 -5.35 5.47
CA THR A 78 24.87 -4.12 5.90
C THR A 78 23.41 -4.42 6.24
N SER A 79 22.96 -3.96 7.41
CA SER A 79 21.54 -3.99 7.78
C SER A 79 20.66 -3.40 6.67
N CYS A 80 19.55 -4.08 6.38
CA CYS A 80 18.65 -3.82 5.25
C CYS A 80 17.19 -3.62 5.69
N ILE A 81 16.95 -3.44 6.99
CA ILE A 81 15.63 -3.24 7.62
C ILE A 81 14.79 -2.22 6.85
N VAL A 82 13.58 -2.64 6.44
CA VAL A 82 12.53 -1.74 5.95
C VAL A 82 11.77 -1.22 7.18
N SER A 83 12.03 0.02 7.59
CA SER A 83 11.39 0.63 8.76
C SER A 83 9.95 1.07 8.47
N ALA A 84 9.67 1.44 7.23
CA ALA A 84 8.39 2.02 6.83
C ALA A 84 7.89 1.42 5.51
N VAL A 85 6.65 0.94 5.51
CA VAL A 85 5.85 0.70 4.30
C VAL A 85 4.51 1.41 4.43
N GLU A 86 4.03 2.01 3.34
CA GLU A 86 2.72 2.67 3.34
C GLU A 86 2.12 2.76 1.94
N PHE A 87 0.81 2.58 1.83
CA PHE A 87 0.03 2.89 0.63
C PHE A 87 -0.20 4.39 0.43
N ASP A 88 -0.28 4.82 -0.82
CA ASP A 88 -0.70 6.17 -1.19
C ASP A 88 -2.18 6.43 -0.84
N LYS A 89 -2.69 7.62 -1.16
CA LYS A 89 -4.10 7.98 -0.98
C LYS A 89 -5.06 6.97 -1.62
N ASN A 90 -4.72 6.47 -2.80
CA ASN A 90 -5.61 5.63 -3.60
C ASN A 90 -5.37 4.13 -3.44
N ASP A 91 -4.31 3.72 -2.76
CA ASP A 91 -3.76 2.36 -2.82
C ASP A 91 -3.44 1.85 -4.24
N ASP A 92 -3.12 2.77 -5.15
CA ASP A 92 -2.60 2.47 -6.49
C ASP A 92 -1.07 2.33 -6.43
N PHE A 93 -0.44 3.02 -5.47
CA PHE A 93 0.99 2.97 -5.21
C PHE A 93 1.27 2.67 -3.73
N PHE A 94 2.47 2.16 -3.45
CA PHE A 94 2.98 2.11 -2.09
C PHE A 94 4.48 2.46 -2.07
N ALA A 95 4.93 2.99 -0.93
CA ALA A 95 6.32 3.26 -0.66
C ALA A 95 6.91 2.20 0.28
N SER A 96 8.19 1.90 0.12
CA SER A 96 9.02 1.26 1.14
C SER A 96 10.28 2.09 1.40
N ALA A 97 10.66 2.22 2.67
CA ALA A 97 11.85 2.95 3.09
C ALA A 97 12.51 2.28 4.30
N GLY A 98 13.79 2.59 4.51
CA GLY A 98 14.58 1.88 5.50
C GLY A 98 15.98 2.41 5.73
N VAL A 99 16.80 1.58 6.36
CA VAL A 99 18.18 1.90 6.73
C VAL A 99 19.14 2.01 5.53
N LEU A 100 18.70 1.60 4.32
CA LEU A 100 19.45 1.78 3.07
C LEU A 100 19.45 3.22 2.54
N LYS A 101 18.82 4.17 3.24
CA LYS A 101 18.73 5.59 2.84
C LYS A 101 18.08 5.80 1.45
N LYS A 102 17.09 4.97 1.15
CA LYS A 102 16.27 5.04 -0.05
C LYS A 102 14.81 5.08 0.34
N ILE A 103 13.99 5.64 -0.53
CA ILE A 103 12.54 5.48 -0.56
C ILE A 103 12.20 4.95 -1.96
N ARG A 104 11.49 3.83 -2.03
CA ARG A 104 11.12 3.15 -3.28
C ARG A 104 9.62 3.15 -3.43
N ILE A 105 9.15 3.65 -4.56
CA ILE A 105 7.72 3.69 -4.91
C ILE A 105 7.44 2.55 -5.88
N TYR A 106 6.38 1.80 -5.64
CA TYR A 106 5.92 0.70 -6.47
C TYR A 106 4.49 0.96 -6.93
N ASP A 107 4.18 0.62 -8.19
CA ASP A 107 2.81 0.47 -8.66
C ASP A 107 2.26 -0.86 -8.12
N PHE A 108 1.17 -0.79 -7.37
CA PHE A 108 0.57 -1.96 -6.73
C PHE A 108 0.10 -3.01 -7.76
N ASN A 109 -0.47 -2.56 -8.89
CA ASN A 109 -0.97 -3.47 -9.91
C ASN A 109 0.19 -4.21 -10.59
N GLN A 110 1.27 -3.50 -10.94
CA GLN A 110 2.48 -4.13 -11.50
C GLN A 110 3.10 -5.16 -10.54
N VAL A 111 3.03 -4.93 -9.23
CA VAL A 111 3.52 -5.85 -8.20
C VAL A 111 2.69 -7.14 -8.11
N ILE A 112 1.38 -7.08 -8.30
CA ILE A 112 0.48 -8.25 -8.14
C ILE A 112 0.19 -9.03 -9.43
N VAL A 113 0.62 -8.55 -10.61
CA VAL A 113 0.53 -9.30 -11.87
C VAL A 113 1.24 -10.64 -11.72
N ASN A 114 0.52 -11.74 -12.00
CA ASN A 114 1.07 -13.09 -11.89
C ASN A 114 1.67 -13.55 -13.23
N TYR A 115 2.53 -14.56 -13.15
CA TYR A 115 3.10 -15.23 -14.31
C TYR A 115 2.02 -15.74 -15.29
N ARG A 116 0.87 -16.20 -14.77
CA ARG A 116 -0.27 -16.60 -15.62
C ARG A 116 -0.82 -15.47 -16.46
N ASP A 117 -0.98 -14.27 -15.90
CA ASP A 117 -1.56 -13.14 -16.63
C ASP A 117 -0.60 -12.69 -17.75
N LEU A 118 0.72 -12.72 -17.49
CA LEU A 118 1.77 -12.45 -18.49
C LEU A 118 1.78 -13.48 -19.63
N TYR A 119 1.64 -14.77 -19.31
CA TYR A 119 1.64 -15.84 -20.31
C TYR A 119 0.33 -15.93 -21.08
N GLN A 120 -0.81 -15.67 -20.42
CA GLN A 120 -2.11 -15.74 -21.06
C GLN A 120 -2.29 -14.58 -22.04
N ASN A 121 -1.89 -13.36 -21.68
CA ASN A 121 -1.85 -12.22 -22.62
C ASN A 121 -0.92 -12.49 -23.80
N THR A 122 0.27 -13.07 -23.59
CA THR A 122 1.17 -13.38 -24.72
C THR A 122 0.67 -14.50 -25.62
N TYR A 123 0.00 -15.54 -25.08
CA TYR A 123 -0.65 -16.57 -25.90
C TYR A 123 -1.83 -16.01 -26.70
N GLU A 124 -2.65 -15.14 -26.10
CA GLU A 124 -3.73 -14.44 -26.81
C GLU A 124 -3.16 -13.54 -27.94
N ASP A 125 -2.07 -12.80 -27.69
CA ASP A 125 -1.35 -12.05 -28.73
C ASP A 125 -0.80 -12.95 -29.85
N TYR A 126 -0.26 -14.14 -29.53
CA TYR A 126 0.24 -15.10 -30.52
C TYR A 126 -0.89 -15.70 -31.37
N GLU A 127 -1.99 -16.14 -30.77
CA GLU A 127 -3.17 -16.60 -31.53
C GLU A 127 -3.72 -15.47 -32.41
N ASP A 128 -3.74 -14.23 -31.93
CA ASP A 128 -4.22 -13.08 -32.69
C ASP A 128 -3.23 -12.65 -33.80
N ILE A 129 -1.97 -13.08 -33.75
CA ILE A 129 -0.98 -12.98 -34.84
C ILE A 129 -1.16 -14.11 -35.85
N GLU A 130 -1.28 -15.38 -35.42
CA GLU A 130 -1.54 -16.51 -36.33
C GLU A 130 -2.85 -16.30 -37.11
N ASN A 131 -3.93 -15.90 -36.43
CA ASN A 131 -5.21 -15.56 -37.06
C ASN A 131 -5.13 -14.38 -38.06
N LYS A 132 -4.13 -13.49 -37.94
CA LYS A 132 -3.87 -12.43 -38.93
C LYS A 132 -3.03 -12.95 -40.10
N VAL A 133 -2.02 -13.79 -39.85
CA VAL A 133 -1.19 -14.43 -40.87
C VAL A 133 -2.04 -15.36 -41.76
N ASP A 134 -2.90 -16.19 -41.18
CA ASP A 134 -3.81 -17.07 -41.92
C ASP A 134 -4.81 -16.28 -42.79
N LYS A 135 -5.31 -15.13 -42.31
CA LYS A 135 -6.16 -14.24 -43.12
C LYS A 135 -5.40 -13.66 -44.32
N ILE A 136 -4.12 -13.31 -44.16
CA ILE A 136 -3.28 -12.82 -45.27
C ILE A 136 -3.04 -13.96 -46.28
N ILE A 137 -2.65 -15.14 -45.82
CA ILE A 137 -2.45 -16.33 -46.68
C ILE A 137 -3.74 -16.69 -47.43
N TYR A 138 -4.90 -16.61 -46.78
CA TYR A 138 -6.20 -16.86 -47.42
C TYR A 138 -6.55 -15.81 -48.48
N GLN A 139 -6.19 -14.54 -48.26
CA GLN A 139 -6.38 -13.46 -49.23
C GLN A 139 -5.46 -13.58 -50.45
N GLU A 140 -4.17 -13.90 -50.26
CA GLU A 140 -3.21 -14.09 -51.35
C GLU A 140 -3.58 -15.30 -52.23
N ASN A 141 -4.00 -16.42 -51.63
CA ASN A 141 -4.46 -17.59 -52.37
C ASN A 141 -5.73 -17.31 -53.20
N ASN A 142 -6.64 -16.45 -52.71
CA ASN A 142 -7.82 -16.00 -53.46
C ASN A 142 -7.49 -14.96 -54.56
N HIS A 143 -6.41 -14.17 -54.40
CA HIS A 143 -5.91 -13.33 -55.48
C HIS A 143 -5.19 -14.14 -56.57
N HIS A 144 -4.54 -15.26 -56.23
CA HIS A 144 -3.95 -16.16 -57.22
C HIS A 144 -4.97 -17.03 -57.97
N SER A 145 -6.07 -17.45 -57.33
CA SER A 145 -7.15 -18.20 -58.01
C SER A 145 -7.90 -17.34 -59.04
N ASN A 146 -8.15 -16.06 -58.73
CA ASN A 146 -8.85 -15.13 -59.63
C ASN A 146 -8.01 -14.60 -60.81
N ARG A 147 -6.68 -14.78 -60.81
CA ARG A 147 -5.81 -14.35 -61.92
C ARG A 147 -5.70 -15.34 -63.08
N ARG A 148 -6.36 -16.51 -63.01
CA ARG A 148 -6.28 -17.59 -64.03
C ARG A 148 -7.51 -17.74 -64.93
N LYS A 149 -8.50 -16.83 -64.88
CA LYS A 149 -9.63 -16.83 -65.82
C LYS A 149 -9.87 -15.44 -66.41
N GLY A 150 -9.74 -15.35 -67.73
CA GLY A 150 -10.21 -14.21 -68.52
C GLY A 150 -9.12 -13.32 -69.11
N LYS A 151 -8.59 -13.72 -70.29
CA LYS A 151 -8.44 -12.85 -71.48
C LYS A 151 -7.85 -13.66 -72.64
N GLU A 152 -8.73 -14.22 -73.47
CA GLU A 152 -8.40 -14.59 -74.85
C GLU A 152 -8.80 -13.46 -75.82
N HIS A 153 -8.19 -13.51 -77.00
CA HIS A 153 -7.97 -12.46 -77.99
C HIS A 153 -9.17 -11.69 -78.57
N SER A 154 -8.91 -10.40 -78.86
CA SER A 154 -8.84 -9.83 -80.22
C SER A 154 -8.05 -8.50 -80.15
N SER A 155 -6.94 -8.27 -80.88
CA SER A 155 -6.84 -7.89 -82.31
C SER A 155 -7.82 -6.77 -82.71
N GLU A 156 -7.48 -5.65 -83.36
CA GLU A 156 -6.25 -5.15 -84.02
C GLU A 156 -6.41 -3.59 -84.16
N VAL A 157 -5.50 -2.72 -84.60
CA VAL A 157 -4.23 -2.76 -85.39
C VAL A 157 -3.22 -1.73 -84.79
N PHE A 158 -1.97 -1.68 -85.27
CA PHE A 158 -0.98 -0.61 -85.04
C PHE A 158 -1.19 0.60 -85.99
N ASP A 159 -0.77 1.80 -85.58
CA ASP A 159 0.34 2.50 -86.26
C ASP A 159 0.90 3.69 -85.46
N GLU A 160 2.19 3.96 -85.67
CA GLU A 160 3.00 4.91 -84.90
C GLU A 160 3.04 6.31 -85.54
N SER A 161 3.17 7.38 -84.74
CA SER A 161 4.44 8.15 -84.67
C SER A 161 4.34 9.56 -84.03
N SER A 162 5.30 9.82 -83.13
CA SER A 162 5.99 11.10 -82.85
C SER A 162 5.25 12.41 -82.48
N THR A 163 5.49 12.80 -81.22
CA THR A 163 6.03 14.10 -80.73
C THR A 163 5.15 15.27 -80.28
N MET A 164 5.47 15.72 -79.06
CA MET A 164 5.52 17.12 -78.57
C MET A 164 4.23 17.95 -78.44
N THR A 165 3.74 18.16 -77.20
CA THR A 165 4.03 19.38 -76.40
C THR A 165 3.29 19.41 -75.05
N GLN A 166 3.76 20.25 -74.12
CA GLN A 166 3.10 20.60 -72.85
C GLN A 166 1.88 21.52 -73.09
N ASN A 167 0.85 21.47 -72.23
CA ASN A 167 0.62 22.52 -71.19
C ASN A 167 -0.79 22.52 -70.55
N ASN A 168 -0.80 22.79 -69.23
CA ASN A 168 -1.70 23.67 -68.48
C ASN A 168 -3.24 23.50 -68.48
N ASN A 169 -3.72 23.00 -67.32
CA ASN A 169 -4.46 23.77 -66.29
C ASN A 169 -5.89 24.31 -66.50
N ILE A 170 -6.69 24.12 -65.41
CA ILE A 170 -7.75 25.03 -64.88
C ILE A 170 -9.05 25.04 -65.75
N SER A 171 -10.30 25.06 -65.25
CA SER A 171 -10.91 25.47 -63.96
C SER A 171 -12.34 24.89 -63.73
N ILE A 172 -12.72 24.73 -62.44
CA ILE A 172 -13.97 25.20 -61.75
C ILE A 172 -15.36 24.91 -62.38
N TYR A 173 -16.31 24.42 -61.55
CA TYR A 173 -17.67 25.02 -61.48
C TYR A 173 -18.33 24.94 -60.07
N ASN A 174 -19.16 25.93 -59.76
CA ASN A 174 -19.82 26.21 -58.46
C ASN A 174 -21.23 25.60 -58.31
N ASN A 175 -21.70 25.43 -57.06
CA ASN A 175 -22.88 26.12 -56.48
C ASN A 175 -23.14 25.64 -55.02
N ASN A 176 -23.13 26.49 -54.00
CA ASN A 176 -24.17 27.46 -53.56
C ASN A 176 -25.40 26.84 -52.86
N ASN A 177 -25.60 27.20 -51.58
CA ASN A 177 -26.85 27.86 -51.14
C ASN A 177 -26.72 28.59 -49.78
N ASN A 178 -27.54 29.63 -49.60
CA ASN A 178 -27.44 30.65 -48.55
C ASN A 178 -28.38 30.47 -47.35
N ASN A 179 -28.00 31.01 -46.19
CA ASN A 179 -28.68 32.15 -45.51
C ASN A 179 -27.90 32.47 -44.20
N ASN A 180 -27.34 33.67 -44.01
CA ASN A 180 -27.97 34.94 -43.59
C ASN A 180 -28.71 34.83 -42.23
N ASN A 181 -28.53 35.72 -41.25
CA ASN A 181 -27.92 37.07 -41.28
C ASN A 181 -27.58 37.61 -39.86
N ASN A 182 -26.55 38.48 -39.78
CA ASN A 182 -26.48 39.73 -38.98
C ASN A 182 -26.57 39.71 -37.42
N ASN A 183 -25.92 40.60 -36.65
CA ASN A 183 -24.99 41.71 -36.98
C ASN A 183 -24.25 42.25 -35.73
N ASN A 184 -23.02 42.75 -35.92
CA ASN A 184 -22.45 43.99 -35.32
C ASN A 184 -22.29 44.11 -33.78
N ASN A 185 -21.35 44.88 -33.20
CA ASN A 185 -20.33 45.80 -33.73
C ASN A 185 -19.18 45.96 -32.69
N SER A 186 -17.91 45.84 -33.08
CA SER A 186 -16.97 46.95 -33.42
C SER A 186 -16.23 47.63 -32.25
N ASN A 187 -14.90 47.43 -32.19
CA ASN A 187 -13.84 48.45 -32.13
C ASN A 187 -12.56 47.80 -31.57
N SER A 188 -11.56 47.43 -32.38
CA SER A 188 -10.61 48.31 -33.09
C SER A 188 -9.67 49.11 -32.17
N ASN A 189 -8.45 48.60 -31.98
CA ASN A 189 -7.27 49.41 -32.23
C ASN A 189 -6.07 48.53 -32.61
N SER A 190 -5.24 49.07 -33.49
CA SER A 190 -4.22 48.34 -34.25
C SER A 190 -2.85 48.96 -34.08
N SER A 191 -1.81 48.14 -33.92
CA SER A 191 -0.46 48.49 -34.40
C SER A 191 0.29 47.25 -34.87
N LEU A 192 0.85 47.37 -36.07
CA LEU A 192 1.61 46.37 -36.80
C LEU A 192 3.01 46.12 -36.19
N LEU A 193 3.85 45.15 -36.57
CA LEU A 193 3.80 43.83 -37.23
C LEU A 193 5.25 43.57 -37.73
N SER A 194 5.94 42.56 -37.22
CA SER A 194 7.00 41.83 -37.94
C SER A 194 7.06 40.41 -37.34
N ASN A 195 6.59 39.35 -38.03
CA ASN A 195 7.29 38.61 -39.09
C ASN A 195 8.72 38.23 -38.67
N LEU A 196 9.16 36.96 -38.61
CA LEU A 196 8.70 35.64 -39.13
C LEU A 196 9.17 34.57 -38.09
N SER A 197 8.70 33.33 -37.95
CA SER A 197 8.23 32.32 -38.91
C SER A 197 7.47 31.16 -38.21
N TYR A 198 6.92 30.22 -38.99
CA TYR A 198 5.99 29.16 -38.56
C TYR A 198 6.67 27.90 -37.98
N MET A 199 6.05 27.25 -36.98
CA MET A 199 5.41 25.94 -37.16
C MET A 199 4.60 25.50 -35.92
N THR A 200 3.40 24.98 -36.15
CA THR A 200 2.47 24.43 -35.13
C THR A 200 2.44 22.91 -35.19
N SER A 201 2.50 22.20 -34.06
CA SER A 201 1.97 20.83 -33.96
C SER A 201 1.51 20.47 -32.55
N LEU A 202 0.38 19.74 -32.49
CA LEU A 202 -0.28 19.27 -31.27
C LEU A 202 0.43 18.04 -30.64
N PRO A 203 0.10 17.66 -29.40
CA PRO A 203 0.75 16.54 -28.72
C PRO A 203 0.18 15.18 -29.18
N ASN A 204 1.08 14.24 -29.51
CA ASN A 204 0.71 12.84 -29.73
C ASN A 204 1.28 11.95 -28.60
N LYS A 205 0.38 11.28 -27.89
CA LYS A 205 0.70 10.09 -27.09
C LYS A 205 1.04 8.94 -28.03
N ILE A 206 2.16 8.27 -27.81
CA ILE A 206 2.43 6.91 -28.30
C ILE A 206 3.15 6.15 -27.16
N PRO A 207 2.73 4.92 -26.80
CA PRO A 207 3.40 4.12 -25.78
C PRO A 207 4.71 3.53 -26.31
N LEU A 208 5.74 3.46 -25.47
CA LEU A 208 6.99 2.77 -25.76
C LEU A 208 6.90 1.31 -25.33
N THR A 209 6.56 0.43 -26.27
CA THR A 209 6.75 -1.02 -26.12
C THR A 209 8.13 -1.43 -26.64
N SER A 210 8.85 -2.22 -25.84
CA SER A 210 9.94 -3.13 -26.23
C SER A 210 10.94 -2.65 -27.30
N ILE A 211 12.06 -2.07 -26.86
CA ILE A 211 13.32 -2.12 -27.62
C ILE A 211 14.25 -3.13 -26.95
N LEU A 212 14.41 -4.30 -27.58
CA LEU A 212 15.41 -5.30 -27.21
C LEU A 212 16.80 -4.79 -27.61
N LEU A 213 17.61 -4.39 -26.62
CA LEU A 213 19.04 -4.16 -26.81
C LEU A 213 19.80 -5.48 -26.57
N ASN A 214 20.18 -6.15 -27.65
CA ASN A 214 21.19 -7.22 -27.61
C ASN A 214 22.57 -6.60 -27.31
N PRO A 215 23.30 -7.04 -26.28
CA PRO A 215 24.72 -6.76 -26.17
C PRO A 215 25.51 -7.79 -27.00
N GLU A 216 26.02 -7.38 -28.16
CA GLU A 216 27.05 -8.15 -28.85
C GLU A 216 28.35 -8.11 -28.05
N PHE A 217 28.73 -9.22 -27.41
CA PHE A 217 30.09 -9.42 -26.92
C PHE A 217 30.87 -10.30 -27.91
N SER A 218 31.96 -9.73 -28.43
CA SER A 218 32.84 -10.36 -29.42
C SER A 218 33.52 -11.62 -28.88
N THR A 219 33.53 -12.67 -29.70
CA THR A 219 34.22 -13.94 -29.47
C THR A 219 35.74 -13.80 -29.38
N ASN A 220 36.38 -14.59 -28.50
CA ASN A 220 37.38 -15.57 -28.94
C ASN A 220 37.84 -16.54 -27.82
N ASN A 221 37.52 -17.83 -28.02
CA ASN A 221 38.36 -19.02 -27.79
C ASN A 221 39.05 -19.21 -26.41
N ASN A 222 38.83 -20.32 -25.70
CA ASN A 222 39.18 -21.66 -26.20
C ASN A 222 38.66 -22.86 -25.36
N TYR A 223 38.38 -23.97 -26.05
CA TYR A 223 38.27 -25.39 -25.61
C TYR A 223 37.23 -25.85 -24.54
N ASN A 224 36.19 -26.54 -25.04
CA ASN A 224 35.87 -27.97 -24.81
C ASN A 224 36.46 -28.67 -23.55
N SER A 225 35.73 -29.50 -22.79
CA SER A 225 34.68 -30.45 -23.22
C SER A 225 33.80 -31.00 -22.07
N ASN A 226 32.68 -31.63 -22.46
CA ASN A 226 31.89 -32.66 -21.75
C ASN A 226 30.88 -32.25 -20.66
N SER A 227 29.76 -31.71 -21.14
CA SER A 227 28.40 -32.24 -20.91
C SER A 227 28.14 -33.30 -19.82
N ILE A 228 27.16 -33.03 -18.95
CA ILE A 228 26.08 -33.97 -18.63
C ILE A 228 24.75 -33.22 -18.79
N ASN A 229 23.84 -33.76 -19.62
CA ASN A 229 22.46 -33.29 -19.69
C ASN A 229 21.66 -33.83 -18.50
N SER A 230 20.77 -33.01 -17.93
CA SER A 230 19.64 -33.49 -17.12
C SER A 230 18.32 -32.88 -17.59
N SER A 231 17.93 -33.24 -18.81
CA SER A 231 16.54 -33.12 -19.24
C SER A 231 15.68 -34.09 -18.41
N HIS A 232 14.97 -33.59 -17.39
CA HIS A 232 13.97 -34.37 -16.67
C HIS A 232 12.54 -33.89 -16.99
N TYR A 233 11.96 -34.62 -17.93
CA TYR A 233 10.55 -35.00 -18.05
C TYR A 233 9.47 -34.19 -17.33
N LEU A 234 8.54 -33.68 -18.14
CA LEU A 234 7.15 -33.51 -17.75
C LEU A 234 6.57 -34.83 -17.21
N SER A 235 6.20 -34.84 -15.93
CA SER A 235 5.22 -35.78 -15.39
C SER A 235 3.91 -35.03 -15.15
N SER A 236 2.85 -35.42 -15.86
CA SER A 236 1.49 -35.18 -15.40
C SER A 236 1.25 -35.87 -14.06
N ASP A 237 0.44 -35.25 -13.20
CA ASP A 237 -0.04 -35.73 -11.88
C ASP A 237 0.84 -35.38 -10.64
N SER A 238 0.71 -34.14 -10.15
CA SER A 238 0.80 -33.83 -8.70
C SER A 238 0.09 -32.51 -8.34
N ASP A 239 -0.38 -32.45 -7.09
CA ASP A 239 -1.31 -31.49 -6.47
C ASP A 239 -1.19 -29.98 -6.76
N SER A 240 -2.33 -29.28 -6.64
CA SER A 240 -2.47 -27.84 -6.81
C SER A 240 -2.01 -27.00 -5.60
N SER A 241 -0.90 -27.38 -4.95
CA SER A 241 -0.34 -26.67 -3.78
C SER A 241 0.88 -25.81 -4.11
N ASP A 242 1.69 -26.21 -5.09
CA ASP A 242 3.10 -25.79 -5.17
C ASP A 242 3.35 -24.58 -6.10
N LEU A 243 2.31 -23.75 -6.28
CA LEU A 243 2.34 -22.56 -7.15
C LEU A 243 2.59 -21.25 -6.40
N SER A 244 2.68 -21.27 -5.07
CA SER A 244 3.16 -20.12 -4.27
C SER A 244 4.61 -19.77 -4.60
N ASP A 245 5.42 -20.78 -4.86
CA ASP A 245 6.87 -20.67 -4.77
C ASP A 245 7.45 -20.00 -6.01
N TYR A 246 6.78 -20.14 -7.16
CA TYR A 246 7.12 -19.43 -8.40
C TYR A 246 6.94 -17.90 -8.31
N ASN A 247 6.06 -17.39 -7.45
CA ASN A 247 5.84 -15.95 -7.32
C ASN A 247 6.96 -15.22 -6.56
N ASP A 248 7.78 -15.93 -5.78
CA ASP A 248 8.93 -15.37 -5.06
C ASP A 248 10.14 -15.12 -5.99
N TYR A 249 10.20 -15.77 -7.16
CA TYR A 249 11.25 -15.58 -8.17
C TYR A 249 11.00 -14.40 -9.13
N ILE A 250 9.82 -13.77 -9.11
CA ILE A 250 9.52 -12.61 -9.95
C ILE A 250 10.16 -11.35 -9.34
N THR A 251 11.26 -10.89 -9.93
CA THR A 251 11.89 -9.62 -9.55
C THR A 251 10.98 -8.44 -9.87
N ARG A 252 10.62 -7.67 -8.83
CA ARG A 252 9.71 -6.53 -8.91
C ARG A 252 10.49 -5.23 -8.69
N TYR A 253 10.49 -4.37 -9.69
CA TYR A 253 11.23 -3.12 -9.67
C TYR A 253 10.36 -1.95 -9.18
N PRO A 254 10.95 -0.98 -8.44
CA PRO A 254 10.26 0.27 -8.14
C PRO A 254 10.09 1.11 -9.41
N ILE A 255 8.98 1.83 -9.51
CA ILE A 255 8.73 2.80 -10.59
C ILE A 255 9.50 4.11 -10.35
N GLN A 256 9.83 4.41 -9.10
CA GLN A 256 10.60 5.58 -8.69
C GLN A 256 11.47 5.23 -7.47
N GLU A 257 12.72 5.69 -7.47
CA GLU A 257 13.61 5.62 -6.32
C GLU A 257 14.06 7.04 -5.94
N MET A 258 14.04 7.34 -4.64
CA MET A 258 14.50 8.60 -4.06
C MET A 258 15.61 8.30 -3.08
N THR A 259 16.74 9.01 -3.17
CA THR A 259 17.90 8.82 -2.29
C THR A 259 17.88 9.84 -1.16
N CYS A 260 18.18 9.39 0.05
CA CYS A 260 18.12 10.19 1.27
C CYS A 260 19.52 10.35 1.89
N ASN A 261 19.75 11.42 2.65
CA ASN A 261 21.03 11.66 3.29
C ASN A 261 21.24 10.82 4.56
N SER A 262 20.17 10.46 5.26
CA SER A 262 20.20 9.56 6.42
C SER A 262 19.18 8.41 6.32
N LYS A 263 19.17 7.54 7.33
CA LYS A 263 18.28 6.38 7.42
C LYS A 263 16.86 6.87 7.68
N ILE A 264 15.87 6.29 6.99
CA ILE A 264 14.46 6.62 7.21
C ILE A 264 13.89 5.82 8.37
N SER A 265 13.08 6.45 9.22
CA SER A 265 12.39 5.83 10.36
C SER A 265 10.90 5.60 10.10
N CYS A 266 10.24 6.54 9.42
CA CYS A 266 8.80 6.51 9.17
C CYS A 266 8.45 7.20 7.84
N LEU A 267 7.27 6.88 7.33
CA LEU A 267 6.64 7.48 6.15
C LEU A 267 5.21 7.89 6.51
N SER A 268 4.71 8.96 5.89
CA SER A 268 3.29 9.31 5.91
C SER A 268 2.85 9.89 4.56
N TYR A 269 1.91 9.25 3.87
CA TYR A 269 1.29 9.77 2.65
C TYR A 269 0.16 10.75 2.97
N SER A 270 0.07 11.84 2.18
CA SER A 270 -1.08 12.74 2.27
C SER A 270 -2.36 12.01 1.87
N THR A 271 -3.38 12.06 2.72
CA THR A 271 -4.69 11.46 2.44
C THR A 271 -5.53 12.28 1.45
N GLN A 272 -5.09 13.49 1.09
CA GLN A 272 -5.84 14.38 0.21
C GLN A 272 -5.05 14.80 -1.02
N LYS A 273 -3.76 15.16 -0.86
CA LYS A 273 -2.87 15.51 -1.99
C LYS A 273 -2.33 14.22 -2.61
N GLN A 274 -2.39 14.12 -3.92
CA GLN A 274 -1.88 12.93 -4.62
C GLN A 274 -0.35 12.94 -4.59
N ARG A 275 0.27 11.79 -4.28
CA ARG A 275 1.74 11.56 -4.30
C ARG A 275 2.61 12.45 -3.38
N ASN A 276 2.03 13.32 -2.55
CA ASN A 276 2.77 13.95 -1.45
C ASN A 276 3.10 12.89 -0.38
N LEU A 277 4.39 12.73 -0.09
CA LEU A 277 4.91 11.79 0.89
C LEU A 277 5.83 12.52 1.88
N LEU A 278 5.59 12.36 3.18
CA LEU A 278 6.53 12.76 4.22
C LEU A 278 7.42 11.57 4.60
N SER A 279 8.68 11.84 4.91
CA SER A 279 9.59 10.90 5.55
C SER A 279 10.28 11.52 6.75
N SER A 280 10.40 10.80 7.86
CA SER A 280 11.25 11.17 8.99
C SER A 280 12.58 10.41 8.95
N ASP A 281 13.68 11.06 9.34
CA ASP A 281 15.02 10.46 9.31
C ASP A 281 15.75 10.42 10.67
N TYR A 282 16.92 9.76 10.66
CA TYR A 282 17.74 9.55 11.85
C TYR A 282 18.55 10.78 12.30
N GLU A 283 18.60 11.87 11.52
CA GLU A 283 19.17 13.15 12.00
C GLU A 283 18.09 14.05 12.61
N GLY A 284 16.80 13.77 12.36
CA GLY A 284 15.67 14.58 12.82
C GLY A 284 14.96 15.33 11.70
N ILE A 285 15.47 15.26 10.47
CA ILE A 285 14.89 15.97 9.33
C ILE A 285 13.60 15.27 8.92
N ILE A 286 12.53 16.05 8.77
CA ILE A 286 11.33 15.63 8.05
C ILE A 286 11.46 16.17 6.61
N THR A 287 11.31 15.31 5.60
CA THR A 287 11.31 15.72 4.20
C THR A 287 9.95 15.49 3.59
N LEU A 288 9.44 16.50 2.89
CA LEU A 288 8.27 16.40 2.00
C LEU A 288 8.75 16.12 0.57
N TRP A 289 8.20 15.09 -0.05
CA TRP A 289 8.56 14.62 -1.40
C TRP A 289 7.38 14.72 -2.36
N ASP A 290 7.68 15.03 -3.63
CA ASP A 290 6.85 14.71 -4.78
C ASP A 290 7.21 13.29 -5.25
N ALA A 291 6.39 12.30 -4.87
CA ALA A 291 6.64 10.91 -5.24
C ALA A 291 6.31 10.58 -6.72
N GLU A 292 5.82 11.54 -7.53
CA GLU A 292 5.77 11.40 -9.00
C GLU A 292 7.11 11.74 -9.64
N ARG A 293 7.71 12.86 -9.20
CA ARG A 293 8.99 13.34 -9.75
C ARG A 293 10.21 12.69 -9.11
N GLY A 294 10.05 12.14 -7.92
CA GLY A 294 11.18 11.65 -7.11
C GLY A 294 11.98 12.78 -6.45
N GLU A 295 11.39 13.97 -6.29
CA GLU A 295 12.06 15.19 -5.86
C GLU A 295 11.65 15.60 -4.44
N ALA A 296 12.61 16.08 -3.64
CA ALA A 296 12.32 16.69 -2.35
C ALA A 296 11.79 18.12 -2.56
N ILE A 297 10.61 18.42 -2.00
CA ILE A 297 9.96 19.73 -2.05
C ILE A 297 10.51 20.64 -0.94
N THR A 298 10.45 20.17 0.31
CA THR A 298 10.79 20.96 1.52
C THR A 298 11.42 20.05 2.58
N ASN A 299 12.43 20.56 3.29
CA ASN A 299 13.00 19.95 4.48
C ASN A 299 12.61 20.77 5.72
N PHE A 300 12.12 20.10 6.76
CA PHE A 300 11.79 20.68 8.06
C PHE A 300 12.84 20.19 9.07
N ASN A 301 13.68 21.11 9.53
CA ASN A 301 14.91 20.80 10.27
C ASN A 301 14.97 21.59 11.59
N GLU A 302 14.15 21.17 12.56
CA GLU A 302 14.20 21.70 13.94
C GLU A 302 14.35 20.63 15.01
N HIS A 303 14.19 19.34 14.68
CA HIS A 303 14.47 18.28 15.64
C HIS A 303 16.00 18.13 15.77
N GLU A 304 16.50 18.06 17.00
CA GLU A 304 17.95 18.00 17.26
C GLU A 304 18.52 16.57 17.23
N LYS A 305 17.63 15.58 17.08
CA LYS A 305 17.93 14.14 17.04
C LYS A 305 16.91 13.45 16.13
N ARG A 306 17.18 12.18 15.80
CA ARG A 306 16.28 11.24 15.11
C ARG A 306 14.80 11.47 15.44
N ALA A 307 14.05 11.80 14.40
CA ALA A 307 12.60 11.71 14.41
C ALA A 307 12.23 10.23 14.21
N TRP A 308 11.42 9.66 15.10
CA TRP A 308 10.96 8.27 14.99
C TRP A 308 9.74 8.12 14.10
N CYS A 309 8.93 9.16 14.00
CA CYS A 309 7.60 9.10 13.41
C CYS A 309 7.23 10.42 12.74
N VAL A 310 6.41 10.32 11.70
CA VAL A 310 5.69 11.42 11.07
C VAL A 310 4.28 10.95 10.74
N ASP A 311 3.27 11.80 10.91
CA ASP A 311 1.87 11.47 10.63
C ASP A 311 1.14 12.70 10.06
N TYR A 312 0.58 12.57 8.86
CA TYR A 312 -0.28 13.59 8.25
C TYR A 312 -1.61 13.70 8.99
N CYS A 313 -2.09 14.93 9.19
CA CYS A 313 -3.47 15.15 9.55
C CYS A 313 -4.38 14.73 8.38
N THR A 314 -5.34 13.85 8.63
CA THR A 314 -6.26 13.36 7.59
C THR A 314 -7.29 14.41 7.15
N ILE A 315 -7.56 15.40 8.01
CA ILE A 315 -8.56 16.45 7.82
C ILE A 315 -7.93 17.71 7.24
N ASN A 316 -6.79 18.15 7.77
CA ASN A 316 -6.04 19.30 7.25
C ASN A 316 -4.84 18.82 6.40
N PRO A 317 -4.92 18.91 5.06
CA PRO A 317 -3.93 18.31 4.17
C PRO A 317 -2.58 19.03 4.14
N THR A 318 -2.45 20.13 4.87
CA THR A 318 -1.19 20.89 5.01
C THR A 318 -0.54 20.67 6.38
N GLN A 319 -1.22 19.99 7.31
CA GLN A 319 -0.75 19.83 8.68
C GLN A 319 -0.25 18.40 8.92
N PHE A 320 0.85 18.29 9.64
CA PHE A 320 1.43 17.01 10.04
C PHE A 320 2.15 17.15 11.39
N ALA A 321 2.47 16.02 12.00
CA ALA A 321 3.14 15.94 13.29
C ALA A 321 4.35 15.02 13.19
N SER A 322 5.38 15.27 13.99
CA SER A 322 6.52 14.36 14.17
C SER A 322 6.93 14.27 15.63
N GLY A 323 7.53 13.14 16.01
CA GLY A 323 8.06 12.88 17.36
C GLY A 323 9.48 12.36 17.31
N SER A 324 10.32 12.79 18.26
CA SER A 324 11.78 12.59 18.22
C SER A 324 12.42 12.12 19.54
N ASP A 325 13.65 11.59 19.42
CA ASP A 325 14.60 11.35 20.52
C ASP A 325 15.03 12.64 21.27
N ASP A 326 14.74 13.82 20.73
CA ASP A 326 14.89 15.10 21.44
C ASP A 326 13.83 15.34 22.53
N SER A 327 12.86 14.42 22.68
CA SER A 327 11.73 14.49 23.62
C SER A 327 10.68 15.55 23.29
N SER A 328 10.62 16.02 22.04
CA SER A 328 9.55 16.91 21.56
C SER A 328 8.61 16.23 20.55
N VAL A 329 7.36 16.69 20.53
CA VAL A 329 6.44 16.57 19.39
C VAL A 329 6.36 17.91 18.70
N LYS A 330 6.59 17.94 17.38
CA LYS A 330 6.44 19.15 16.56
C LYS A 330 5.23 19.03 15.65
N ILE A 331 4.42 20.08 15.60
CA ILE A 331 3.29 20.23 14.68
C ILE A 331 3.66 21.24 13.62
N TRP A 332 3.52 20.84 12.36
CA TRP A 332 4.03 21.56 11.21
C TRP A 332 2.89 21.98 10.30
N ASN A 333 3.15 22.98 9.46
CA ASN A 333 2.34 23.25 8.29
C ASN A 333 3.26 23.31 7.06
N GLU A 334 2.95 22.55 6.01
CA GLU A 334 3.77 22.44 4.80
C GLU A 334 4.13 23.79 4.14
N ASN A 335 3.31 24.82 4.36
CA ASN A 335 3.50 26.14 3.76
C ASN A 335 4.49 27.05 4.54
N VAL A 336 5.02 26.61 5.69
CA VAL A 336 6.03 27.33 6.48
C VAL A 336 7.18 26.40 6.86
N PRO A 337 8.44 26.88 6.85
CA PRO A 337 9.61 26.02 7.07
C PRO A 337 9.89 25.67 8.55
N TYR A 338 9.09 26.22 9.48
CA TYR A 338 9.25 26.08 10.93
C TYR A 338 8.02 25.42 11.57
N SER A 339 8.17 24.84 12.75
CA SER A 339 7.05 24.24 13.47
C SER A 339 6.06 25.32 13.95
N THR A 340 4.78 25.04 13.77
CA THR A 340 3.68 25.90 14.24
C THR A 340 3.44 25.75 15.73
N LEU A 341 3.85 24.63 16.32
CA LEU A 341 3.79 24.32 17.73
C LEU A 341 4.85 23.25 18.06
N THR A 342 5.52 23.39 19.19
CA THR A 342 6.34 22.34 19.82
C THR A 342 5.71 21.97 21.18
N ILE A 343 5.65 20.67 21.48
CA ILE A 343 5.16 20.11 22.75
C ILE A 343 6.31 19.34 23.38
N ASP A 344 6.79 19.81 24.53
CA ASP A 344 7.91 19.19 25.23
C ASP A 344 7.43 18.06 26.15
N SER A 345 8.13 16.92 26.09
CA SER A 345 7.96 15.75 26.94
C SER A 345 9.18 15.53 27.82
N LYS A 346 9.06 14.63 28.80
CA LYS A 346 10.15 14.24 29.71
C LYS A 346 11.00 13.08 29.19
N ALA A 347 10.59 12.47 28.07
CA ALA A 347 11.24 11.34 27.45
C ALA A 347 10.98 11.33 25.94
N ASN A 348 11.81 10.55 25.24
CA ASN A 348 11.79 10.39 23.78
C ASN A 348 10.39 9.99 23.28
N ILE A 349 9.98 10.56 22.14
CA ILE A 349 8.71 10.22 21.49
C ILE A 349 8.96 9.14 20.45
N CYS A 350 8.21 8.05 20.54
CA CYS A 350 8.37 6.88 19.68
C CYS A 350 7.33 6.86 18.54
N SER A 351 6.11 7.37 18.80
CA SER A 351 5.04 7.44 17.82
C SER A 351 4.11 8.62 18.09
N VAL A 352 3.65 9.29 17.04
CA VAL A 352 2.58 10.28 17.05
C VAL A 352 1.50 9.88 16.05
N ALA A 353 0.24 10.20 16.36
CA ALA A 353 -0.88 10.07 15.43
C ALA A 353 -1.90 11.19 15.63
N PHE A 354 -2.45 11.70 14.52
CA PHE A 354 -3.66 12.54 14.56
C PHE A 354 -4.91 11.69 14.76
N ASN A 355 -5.91 12.24 15.45
CA ASN A 355 -7.26 11.68 15.41
C ASN A 355 -7.83 11.90 14.00
N PRO A 356 -8.17 10.84 13.24
CA PRO A 356 -8.65 10.99 11.87
C PRO A 356 -10.03 11.66 11.75
N TYR A 357 -10.67 11.99 12.88
CA TYR A 357 -11.97 12.66 12.99
C TYR A 357 -11.90 14.04 13.67
N ASN A 358 -10.72 14.49 14.12
CA ASN A 358 -10.52 15.85 14.63
C ASN A 358 -9.07 16.32 14.41
N GLU A 359 -8.91 17.36 13.58
CA GLU A 359 -7.60 17.95 13.25
C GLU A 359 -6.84 18.52 14.45
N TYR A 360 -7.54 18.83 15.54
CA TYR A 360 -6.93 19.38 16.75
C TYR A 360 -6.51 18.34 17.79
N GLU A 361 -6.83 17.06 17.59
CA GLU A 361 -6.55 16.01 18.56
C GLU A 361 -5.39 15.13 18.09
N ILE A 362 -4.39 14.96 18.96
CA ILE A 362 -3.27 14.05 18.74
C ILE A 362 -3.07 13.12 19.94
N ALA A 363 -2.54 11.94 19.67
CA ALA A 363 -2.03 11.02 20.68
C ALA A 363 -0.58 10.66 20.36
N PHE A 364 0.29 10.62 21.37
CA PHE A 364 1.67 10.18 21.20
C PHE A 364 2.12 9.18 22.26
N GLY A 365 2.87 8.17 21.82
CA GLY A 365 3.51 7.15 22.64
C GLY A 365 4.92 7.57 23.02
N SER A 366 5.23 7.50 24.31
CA SER A 366 6.50 7.96 24.88
C SER A 366 7.32 6.80 25.45
N ALA A 367 8.64 6.97 25.48
CA ALA A 367 9.58 6.03 26.08
C ALA A 367 9.39 5.87 27.59
N ASP A 368 8.72 6.82 28.27
CA ASP A 368 8.34 6.74 29.70
C ASP A 368 7.14 5.83 30.02
N HIS A 369 6.68 5.06 29.02
CA HIS A 369 5.63 4.04 29.13
C HIS A 369 4.20 4.60 29.23
N ASN A 370 4.02 5.91 29.02
CA ASN A 370 2.74 6.59 29.02
C ASN A 370 2.33 7.06 27.61
N ILE A 371 1.02 7.18 27.39
CA ILE A 371 0.45 7.82 26.19
C ILE A 371 -0.06 9.19 26.60
N TYR A 372 0.25 10.20 25.80
CA TYR A 372 -0.24 11.55 26.03
C TYR A 372 -1.27 11.91 24.96
N TYR A 373 -2.46 12.34 25.41
CA TYR A 373 -3.51 12.86 24.54
C TYR A 373 -3.57 14.38 24.65
N TYR A 374 -3.55 15.07 23.52
CA TYR A 374 -3.49 16.54 23.46
C TYR A 374 -4.57 17.11 22.54
N ASP A 375 -5.14 18.23 22.98
CA ASP A 375 -5.80 19.20 22.10
C ASP A 375 -4.76 20.29 21.76
N ILE A 376 -4.29 20.34 20.52
CA ILE A 376 -3.20 21.25 20.12
C ILE A 376 -3.61 22.73 20.19
N ARG A 377 -4.90 23.05 20.34
CA ARG A 377 -5.38 24.43 20.58
C ARG A 377 -5.06 24.91 22.00
N ASN A 378 -4.78 24.00 22.93
CA ASN A 378 -4.36 24.29 24.30
C ASN A 378 -3.22 23.37 24.74
N ALA A 379 -2.13 23.42 23.99
CA ALA A 379 -0.97 22.56 24.16
C ALA A 379 -0.13 22.78 25.44
N ASN A 380 -0.54 23.69 26.33
CA ASN A 380 0.15 23.97 27.60
C ASN A 380 0.15 22.77 28.58
N LYS A 381 -0.77 21.81 28.39
CA LYS A 381 -0.82 20.56 29.14
C LYS A 381 -1.54 19.48 28.35
N ALA A 382 -1.19 18.22 28.60
CA ALA A 382 -1.96 17.09 28.09
C ALA A 382 -3.42 17.18 28.57
N TRP A 383 -4.36 16.78 27.70
CA TRP A 383 -5.75 16.58 28.08
C TRP A 383 -5.88 15.36 29.00
N GLU A 384 -5.12 14.30 28.71
CA GLU A 384 -4.96 13.12 29.56
C GLU A 384 -3.56 12.50 29.44
N CYS A 385 -3.07 11.90 30.54
CA CYS A 385 -1.86 11.10 30.59
C CYS A 385 -2.25 9.66 30.93
N ILE A 386 -2.29 8.82 29.91
CA ILE A 386 -2.86 7.47 29.95
C ILE A 386 -1.75 6.48 30.32
N LYS A 387 -2.00 5.72 31.39
CA LYS A 387 -1.03 4.78 31.97
C LYS A 387 -1.52 3.35 31.81
N GLY A 388 -0.60 2.39 31.68
CA GLY A 388 -0.95 0.96 31.75
C GLY A 388 -0.04 0.03 30.95
N HIS A 389 0.80 0.56 30.06
CA HIS A 389 1.94 -0.18 29.52
C HIS A 389 3.08 -0.23 30.54
N LYS A 390 3.95 -1.22 30.40
CA LYS A 390 5.09 -1.50 31.31
C LYS A 390 6.44 -1.14 30.72
N LYS A 391 6.50 -0.77 29.44
CA LYS A 391 7.68 -0.38 28.68
C LYS A 391 7.32 0.68 27.63
N ALA A 392 8.31 1.16 26.88
CA ALA A 392 8.17 2.15 25.82
C ALA A 392 7.05 1.79 24.82
N ILE A 393 6.31 2.80 24.38
CA ILE A 393 5.14 2.65 23.51
C ILE A 393 5.57 2.89 22.07
N SER A 394 5.78 1.82 21.31
CA SER A 394 6.37 1.86 19.96
C SER A 394 5.44 2.48 18.92
N TYR A 395 4.12 2.27 19.04
CA TYR A 395 3.12 2.79 18.10
C TYR A 395 1.84 3.24 18.79
N VAL A 396 1.21 4.26 18.22
CA VAL A 396 -0.18 4.66 18.49
C VAL A 396 -0.90 4.80 17.14
N LYS A 397 -2.06 4.16 16.96
CA LYS A 397 -2.90 4.31 15.75
C LYS A 397 -4.37 4.35 16.13
N PHE A 398 -5.10 5.34 15.59
CA PHE A 398 -6.54 5.45 15.80
C PHE A 398 -7.31 4.38 15.03
N ARG A 399 -8.29 3.77 15.70
CA ARG A 399 -9.28 2.86 15.11
C ARG A 399 -10.46 3.64 14.57
N ASN A 400 -10.95 4.63 15.33
CA ASN A 400 -12.05 5.50 14.99
C ASN A 400 -11.96 6.82 15.78
N ARG A 401 -13.03 7.62 15.80
CA ARG A 401 -13.10 8.92 16.47
C ARG A 401 -12.78 8.87 17.97
N TYR A 402 -13.13 7.78 18.66
CA TYR A 402 -13.06 7.67 20.11
C TYR A 402 -12.08 6.60 20.58
N GLU A 403 -11.62 5.72 19.69
CA GLU A 403 -10.80 4.57 20.04
C GLU A 403 -9.48 4.55 19.28
N PHE A 404 -8.41 4.18 19.97
CA PHE A 404 -7.09 3.97 19.40
C PHE A 404 -6.39 2.78 20.03
N VAL A 405 -5.45 2.19 19.29
CA VAL A 405 -4.61 1.08 19.73
C VAL A 405 -3.20 1.59 19.95
N SER A 406 -2.58 1.16 21.05
CA SER A 406 -1.14 1.31 21.28
C SER A 406 -0.43 -0.04 21.24
N ALA A 407 0.81 -0.04 20.74
CA ALA A 407 1.75 -1.15 20.85
C ALA A 407 2.89 -0.77 21.80
N SER A 408 3.41 -1.74 22.55
CA SER A 408 4.54 -1.55 23.45
C SER A 408 5.50 -2.72 23.39
N THR A 409 6.74 -2.50 23.80
CA THR A 409 7.76 -3.55 23.95
C THR A 409 7.54 -4.43 25.19
N ASP A 410 6.34 -4.41 25.79
CA ASP A 410 5.89 -5.25 26.89
C ASP A 410 5.09 -6.50 26.45
N ASN A 411 5.21 -6.91 25.18
CA ASN A 411 4.47 -7.99 24.54
C ASN A 411 2.94 -7.78 24.48
N THR A 412 2.45 -6.53 24.61
CA THR A 412 1.01 -6.23 24.55
C THR A 412 0.65 -5.11 23.57
N LEU A 413 -0.55 -5.24 23.00
CA LEU A 413 -1.29 -4.11 22.44
C LEU A 413 -2.42 -3.73 23.41
N LYS A 414 -2.84 -2.47 23.42
CA LYS A 414 -3.98 -2.02 24.23
C LYS A 414 -4.93 -1.15 23.40
N LEU A 415 -6.23 -1.46 23.49
CA LEU A 415 -7.31 -0.64 22.94
C LEU A 415 -7.82 0.29 24.03
N TRP A 416 -7.87 1.59 23.73
CA TRP A 416 -8.31 2.64 24.63
C TRP A 416 -9.53 3.34 24.05
N SER A 417 -10.44 3.80 24.91
CA SER A 417 -11.55 4.68 24.54
C SER A 417 -11.45 6.01 25.27
N ILE A 418 -11.46 7.13 24.54
CA ILE A 418 -11.47 8.50 25.08
C ILE A 418 -12.88 9.01 25.41
N ASN A 419 -13.90 8.17 25.19
CA ASN A 419 -15.28 8.50 25.50
C ASN A 419 -15.95 7.30 26.19
N PRO A 420 -16.15 7.32 27.51
CA PRO A 420 -16.79 6.21 28.23
C PRO A 420 -18.23 5.98 27.76
N TYR A 421 -18.87 6.96 27.13
CA TYR A 421 -20.22 6.84 26.57
C TYR A 421 -20.26 6.35 25.11
N SER A 422 -19.12 6.29 24.38
CA SER A 422 -19.07 5.62 23.07
C SER A 422 -19.04 4.09 23.21
N LEU A 423 -18.60 3.61 24.38
CA LEU A 423 -18.83 2.25 24.85
C LEU A 423 -20.30 2.13 25.28
N ALA A 424 -21.20 2.03 24.30
CA ALA A 424 -22.65 1.94 24.51
C ALA A 424 -23.14 0.67 25.26
N ASP A 425 -22.20 -0.09 25.86
CA ASP A 425 -22.38 -1.38 26.53
C ASP A 425 -21.84 -1.38 27.98
N LEU A 426 -21.51 -0.21 28.55
CA LEU A 426 -21.20 -0.05 29.99
C LEU A 426 -22.47 0.26 30.80
N PRO A 427 -22.60 -0.27 32.03
CA PRO A 427 -23.80 -0.07 32.81
C PRO A 427 -24.02 1.39 33.23
N LYS A 428 -25.17 1.94 32.81
CA LYS A 428 -25.62 3.30 33.19
C LYS A 428 -25.76 3.49 34.70
N ASN A 429 -25.93 2.41 35.45
CA ASN A 429 -26.00 2.44 36.91
C ASN A 429 -24.61 2.64 37.57
N ASP A 430 -23.53 2.16 36.95
CA ASP A 430 -22.16 2.47 37.41
C ASP A 430 -21.71 3.88 37.00
N LEU A 431 -22.34 4.50 36.01
CA LEU A 431 -22.16 5.93 35.71
C LEU A 431 -22.77 6.86 36.79
N ILE A 432 -23.46 6.30 37.79
CA ILE A 432 -23.86 7.00 39.03
C ILE A 432 -22.78 6.86 40.12
N VAL A 433 -21.73 6.05 39.91
CA VAL A 433 -20.57 5.97 40.81
C VAL A 433 -19.68 7.21 40.63
N ASN A 434 -19.98 8.24 41.42
CA ASN A 434 -19.14 9.42 41.65
C ASN A 434 -18.65 10.15 40.39
N GLN A 435 -19.39 11.18 39.97
CA GLN A 435 -19.01 12.16 38.92
C GLN A 435 -17.62 12.81 39.09
N ASN A 436 -16.96 12.60 40.23
CA ASN A 436 -15.65 13.14 40.57
C ASN A 436 -14.46 12.26 40.13
N ASN A 437 -14.67 11.00 39.72
CA ASN A 437 -13.58 10.01 39.51
C ASN A 437 -13.70 9.12 38.27
N ILE A 438 -14.51 9.48 37.26
CA ILE A 438 -14.52 8.77 35.98
C ILE A 438 -13.21 9.08 35.23
N GLU A 439 -12.36 8.08 34.99
CA GLU A 439 -11.17 8.22 34.14
C GLU A 439 -11.59 8.69 32.74
N LYS A 440 -10.98 9.77 32.23
CA LYS A 440 -11.38 10.34 30.93
C LYS A 440 -11.10 9.42 29.75
N VAL A 441 -10.16 8.49 29.92
CA VAL A 441 -9.78 7.47 28.94
C VAL A 441 -9.78 6.13 29.65
N GLN A 442 -10.43 5.14 29.06
CA GLN A 442 -10.58 3.79 29.63
C GLN A 442 -9.84 2.75 28.80
N LEU A 443 -9.23 1.77 29.48
CA LEU A 443 -8.68 0.57 28.85
C LEU A 443 -9.82 -0.38 28.47
N VAL A 444 -10.08 -0.55 27.18
CA VAL A 444 -11.15 -1.42 26.67
C VAL A 444 -10.69 -2.88 26.60
N ARG A 445 -9.47 -3.12 26.09
CA ARG A 445 -8.93 -4.47 25.91
C ARG A 445 -7.40 -4.48 25.91
N THR A 446 -6.79 -5.56 26.38
CA THR A 446 -5.37 -5.86 26.17
C THR A 446 -5.23 -7.09 25.29
N PHE A 447 -4.40 -7.00 24.25
CA PHE A 447 -4.09 -8.10 23.33
C PHE A 447 -2.70 -8.64 23.65
N SER A 448 -2.53 -9.96 23.62
CA SER A 448 -1.25 -10.62 23.97
C SER A 448 -1.01 -11.87 23.12
N GLY A 449 0.24 -12.36 23.11
CA GLY A 449 0.63 -13.62 22.44
C GLY A 449 1.64 -13.47 21.30
N HIS A 450 1.93 -12.24 20.86
CA HIS A 450 3.10 -11.92 20.03
C HIS A 450 4.32 -11.62 20.91
N LEU A 451 5.53 -11.82 20.38
CA LEU A 451 6.78 -11.45 21.04
C LEU A 451 7.26 -10.09 20.53
N ASN A 452 7.42 -9.13 21.43
CA ASN A 452 7.91 -7.79 21.11
C ASN A 452 8.56 -7.20 22.37
N GLU A 453 9.84 -7.49 22.61
CA GLU A 453 10.53 -7.12 23.85
C GLU A 453 11.57 -6.00 23.70
N ARG A 454 12.13 -5.81 22.50
CA ARG A 454 13.32 -4.97 22.26
C ARG A 454 13.16 -4.04 21.05
N ASN A 455 12.57 -4.53 19.96
CA ASN A 455 12.42 -3.84 18.69
C ASN A 455 11.07 -3.10 18.61
N PHE A 456 10.92 -2.21 17.63
CA PHE A 456 9.62 -1.65 17.30
C PHE A 456 9.01 -2.49 16.17
N ALA A 457 8.30 -3.55 16.55
CA ALA A 457 7.54 -4.34 15.59
C ALA A 457 6.32 -3.55 15.10
N GLY A 458 6.10 -3.52 13.77
CA GLY A 458 5.11 -2.66 13.13
C GLY A 458 3.68 -2.86 13.65
N LEU A 459 2.84 -1.82 13.55
CA LEU A 459 1.41 -1.84 13.93
C LEU A 459 0.56 -1.27 12.79
N SER A 460 -0.52 -1.96 12.42
CA SER A 460 -1.50 -1.45 11.44
C SER A 460 -2.91 -1.89 11.76
N ILE A 461 -3.90 -1.03 11.51
CA ILE A 461 -5.34 -1.31 11.72
C ILE A 461 -6.03 -1.26 10.36
N ASN A 462 -6.95 -2.18 10.09
CA ASN A 462 -7.67 -2.22 8.81
C ASN A 462 -8.69 -1.07 8.68
N SER A 463 -9.16 -0.81 7.46
CA SER A 463 -10.13 0.24 7.12
C SER A 463 -11.39 0.24 7.98
N ASP A 464 -11.85 -0.94 8.40
CA ASP A 464 -13.07 -1.14 9.18
C ASP A 464 -12.86 -0.98 10.69
N GLY A 465 -11.60 -0.92 11.14
CA GLY A 465 -11.20 -0.91 12.55
C GLY A 465 -11.29 -2.26 13.27
N ASP A 466 -11.74 -3.33 12.61
CA ASP A 466 -12.05 -4.61 13.25
C ASP A 466 -10.87 -5.58 13.35
N PHE A 467 -9.82 -5.39 12.54
CA PHE A 467 -8.61 -6.21 12.57
C PHE A 467 -7.37 -5.34 12.82
N ILE A 468 -6.55 -5.79 13.76
CA ILE A 468 -5.26 -5.19 14.10
C ILE A 468 -4.17 -6.19 13.67
N LEU A 469 -3.15 -5.71 12.97
CA LEU A 469 -1.91 -6.45 12.74
C LEU A 469 -0.82 -5.87 13.63
N CYS A 470 -0.05 -6.74 14.27
CA CYS A 470 1.27 -6.37 14.76
C CYS A 470 2.34 -7.34 14.25
N GLY A 471 3.57 -6.83 14.18
CA GLY A 471 4.74 -7.64 13.97
C GLY A 471 5.19 -8.37 15.24
N SER A 472 6.10 -9.31 15.07
CA SER A 472 6.76 -10.03 16.17
C SER A 472 8.26 -10.19 15.92
N GLU A 473 9.01 -10.33 17.01
CA GLU A 473 10.43 -10.70 17.05
C GLU A 473 10.67 -12.19 16.74
N THR A 474 9.62 -12.94 16.44
CA THR A 474 9.65 -14.30 15.87
C THR A 474 9.61 -14.31 14.33
N ASN A 475 9.76 -13.16 13.66
CA ASN A 475 9.55 -12.99 12.22
C ASN A 475 8.13 -13.42 11.77
N GLU A 476 7.13 -13.21 12.63
CA GLU A 476 5.73 -13.55 12.40
C GLU A 476 4.83 -12.31 12.43
N ILE A 477 3.78 -12.32 11.60
CA ILE A 477 2.70 -11.33 11.61
C ILE A 477 1.54 -11.90 12.42
N TYR A 478 1.11 -11.16 13.44
CA TYR A 478 0.00 -11.52 14.31
C TYR A 478 -1.24 -10.69 13.96
N THR A 479 -2.36 -11.36 13.69
CA THR A 479 -3.66 -10.72 13.44
C THR A 479 -4.56 -10.91 14.64
N TYR A 480 -5.05 -9.80 15.20
CA TYR A 480 -6.05 -9.76 16.26
C TYR A 480 -7.38 -9.27 15.68
N PHE A 481 -8.48 -9.88 16.13
CA PHE A 481 -9.82 -9.32 15.97
C PHE A 481 -10.10 -8.43 17.18
N ILE A 482 -10.72 -7.27 16.98
CA ILE A 482 -10.87 -6.22 18.01
C ILE A 482 -11.55 -6.70 19.31
N GLU A 483 -12.41 -7.72 19.23
CA GLU A 483 -13.08 -8.30 20.41
C GLU A 483 -12.30 -9.46 21.07
N SER A 484 -11.26 -10.01 20.43
CA SER A 484 -10.50 -11.17 20.93
C SER A 484 -9.12 -10.75 21.44
N GLU A 485 -8.81 -11.09 22.69
CA GLU A 485 -7.51 -10.79 23.34
C GLU A 485 -6.35 -11.62 22.77
N LYS A 486 -6.67 -12.70 22.05
CA LYS A 486 -5.72 -13.64 21.43
C LYS A 486 -5.69 -13.48 19.91
N PRO A 487 -4.55 -13.78 19.27
CA PRO A 487 -4.43 -13.71 17.83
C PRO A 487 -5.27 -14.79 17.16
N ILE A 488 -6.00 -14.40 16.12
CA ILE A 488 -6.82 -15.31 15.31
C ILE A 488 -5.99 -16.01 14.22
N ILE A 489 -5.06 -15.27 13.61
CA ILE A 489 -4.18 -15.73 12.52
C ILE A 489 -2.76 -15.30 12.87
N VAL A 490 -1.81 -16.22 12.73
CA VAL A 490 -0.37 -15.98 12.86
C VAL A 490 0.27 -16.46 11.57
N GLN A 491 1.11 -15.63 10.96
CA GLN A 491 1.74 -15.91 9.68
C GLN A 491 3.26 -15.77 9.80
N ASN A 492 3.98 -16.86 9.59
CA ASN A 492 5.43 -16.81 9.46
C ASN A 492 5.79 -16.14 8.12
N PHE A 493 6.78 -15.25 8.14
CA PHE A 493 7.24 -14.51 6.96
C PHE A 493 8.11 -15.37 6.01
N GLY A 494 8.68 -16.46 6.54
CA GLY A 494 9.62 -17.35 5.88
C GLY A 494 11.05 -16.83 5.90
N ASN A 495 12.02 -17.75 5.98
CA ASN A 495 13.44 -17.47 5.93
C ASN A 495 13.92 -17.25 4.48
N ILE A 496 15.12 -16.69 4.31
CA ILE A 496 15.81 -16.70 3.02
C ILE A 496 16.40 -18.09 2.79
N GLU A 497 15.88 -18.81 1.79
CA GLU A 497 16.59 -19.96 1.19
C GLU A 497 17.92 -19.46 0.62
N ASP A 498 18.99 -20.22 0.84
CA ASP A 498 20.29 -19.79 0.32
C ASP A 498 20.38 -20.08 -1.18
N ASN A 499 20.44 -19.02 -2.00
CA ASN A 499 20.55 -19.09 -3.46
C ASN A 499 21.72 -19.96 -3.96
N VAL A 500 22.70 -20.30 -3.10
CA VAL A 500 23.86 -21.14 -3.44
C VAL A 500 23.68 -22.60 -3.04
N THR A 501 22.99 -22.91 -1.92
CA THR A 501 22.87 -24.29 -1.41
C THR A 501 21.48 -24.90 -1.59
N GLY A 502 20.46 -24.10 -1.90
CA GLY A 502 19.08 -24.57 -2.05
C GLY A 502 18.46 -25.12 -0.76
N SER A 503 19.10 -24.85 0.37
CA SER A 503 18.59 -25.18 1.71
C SER A 503 17.97 -23.94 2.33
N GLU A 504 16.84 -24.11 3.03
CA GLU A 504 16.46 -23.16 4.07
C GLU A 504 17.69 -22.91 4.97
N ARG A 505 18.05 -21.66 5.20
CA ARG A 505 19.12 -21.37 6.15
C ARG A 505 18.60 -21.71 7.56
N ASP A 506 19.23 -22.70 8.19
CA ASP A 506 19.08 -23.05 9.61
C ASP A 506 19.63 -21.92 10.51
N TYR A 507 18.99 -20.75 10.43
CA TYR A 507 19.28 -19.62 11.31
C TYR A 507 18.51 -19.75 12.63
N CYS A 508 18.91 -20.73 13.44
CA CYS A 508 18.53 -20.79 14.85
C CYS A 508 19.07 -19.60 15.69
N ASP A 509 19.89 -18.72 15.10
CA ASP A 509 20.55 -17.57 15.73
C ASP A 509 20.07 -16.18 15.25
N THR A 510 19.18 -16.07 14.26
CA THR A 510 18.79 -14.74 13.72
C THR A 510 17.64 -14.10 14.48
N ASN A 511 17.92 -12.97 15.15
CA ASN A 511 16.92 -12.05 15.70
C ASN A 511 16.19 -11.26 14.58
N HIS A 512 15.48 -11.96 13.69
CA HIS A 512 14.67 -11.34 12.64
C HIS A 512 13.28 -10.98 13.13
N PHE A 513 12.77 -9.81 12.73
CA PHE A 513 11.49 -9.30 13.19
C PHE A 513 10.72 -8.59 12.07
N ILE A 514 9.40 -8.58 12.19
CA ILE A 514 8.52 -7.80 11.32
C ILE A 514 8.62 -6.33 11.72
N SER A 515 9.28 -5.54 10.88
CA SER A 515 9.63 -4.14 11.16
C SER A 515 8.57 -3.15 10.71
N SER A 516 7.75 -3.48 9.71
CA SER A 516 6.74 -2.55 9.20
C SER A 516 5.51 -3.25 8.61
N LEU A 517 4.34 -2.63 8.75
CA LEU A 517 3.04 -3.17 8.35
C LEU A 517 2.12 -2.06 7.86
N SER A 518 1.42 -2.28 6.75
CA SER A 518 0.42 -1.36 6.23
C SER A 518 -0.76 -2.11 5.60
N TRP A 519 -1.96 -1.91 6.16
CA TRP A 519 -3.20 -2.29 5.47
C TRP A 519 -3.47 -1.40 4.27
N ARG A 520 -4.06 -1.99 3.25
CA ARG A 520 -4.62 -1.25 2.12
C ARG A 520 -5.88 -0.49 2.57
N LYS A 521 -5.96 0.81 2.29
CA LYS A 521 -6.96 1.74 2.84
C LYS A 521 -8.38 1.47 2.30
N LYS A 522 -8.51 1.01 1.06
CA LYS A 522 -9.78 0.70 0.36
C LYS A 522 -10.22 -0.76 0.44
N SER A 523 -9.35 -1.69 0.81
CA SER A 523 -9.67 -3.13 0.82
C SER A 523 -9.23 -3.80 2.12
N SER A 524 -10.21 -4.24 2.92
CA SER A 524 -10.01 -4.79 4.26
C SER A 524 -9.36 -6.18 4.33
N ASN A 525 -8.95 -6.75 3.19
CA ASN A 525 -8.27 -8.05 3.09
C ASN A 525 -6.84 -8.01 2.52
N ILE A 526 -6.34 -6.86 2.02
CA ILE A 526 -5.00 -6.76 1.43
C ILE A 526 -4.10 -5.90 2.34
N LEU A 527 -2.85 -6.33 2.48
CA LEU A 527 -1.84 -5.60 3.24
C LEU A 527 -0.42 -5.84 2.69
N ILE A 528 0.49 -4.97 3.10
CA ILE A 528 1.92 -5.09 2.87
C ILE A 528 2.61 -5.20 4.22
N ALA A 529 3.57 -6.11 4.28
CA ALA A 529 4.37 -6.36 5.46
C ALA A 529 5.84 -6.41 5.08
N ALA A 530 6.72 -5.94 5.97
CA ALA A 530 8.15 -5.93 5.75
C ALA A 530 8.93 -6.32 7.01
N ASN A 531 10.11 -6.90 6.81
CA ASN A 531 10.94 -7.41 7.90
C ASN A 531 12.35 -6.80 7.94
N SER A 532 13.09 -7.19 8.98
CA SER A 532 14.45 -6.76 9.24
C SER A 532 15.49 -7.16 8.17
N GLU A 533 15.17 -8.13 7.29
CA GLU A 533 16.05 -8.62 6.22
C GLU A 533 15.91 -7.82 4.92
N GLY A 534 15.04 -6.80 4.87
CA GLY A 534 14.78 -6.10 3.61
C GLY A 534 13.79 -6.83 2.71
N ARG A 535 13.00 -7.79 3.22
CA ARG A 535 11.93 -8.41 2.44
C ARG A 535 10.62 -7.66 2.66
N VAL A 536 9.88 -7.42 1.57
CA VAL A 536 8.54 -6.83 1.57
C VAL A 536 7.59 -7.83 0.89
N LYS A 537 6.55 -8.27 1.59
CA LYS A 537 5.55 -9.22 1.09
C LYS A 537 4.17 -8.57 1.04
N VAL A 538 3.46 -8.80 -0.05
CA VAL A 538 2.05 -8.44 -0.23
C VAL A 538 1.20 -9.66 0.11
N TYR A 539 0.28 -9.50 1.04
CA TYR A 539 -0.60 -10.57 1.51
C TYR A 539 -2.08 -10.25 1.26
N GLU A 540 -2.85 -11.31 1.03
CA GLU A 540 -4.31 -11.29 1.02
C GLU A 540 -4.85 -12.24 2.11
N LEU A 541 -5.89 -11.82 2.83
CA LEU A 541 -6.68 -12.68 3.69
C LEU A 541 -7.79 -13.41 2.90
N VAL A 542 -7.92 -14.72 3.11
CA VAL A 542 -8.75 -15.66 2.31
C VAL A 542 -9.68 -16.55 3.16
#